data_AF-A0A0J7IGC9-F1
#
_entry.id   AF-A0A0J7IGC9-F1
#
_cell.length_a   1.000
_cell.length_b   1.000
_cell.length_c   1.000
_cell.angle_alpha   90.00
_cell.angle_beta   90.00
_cell.angle_gamma   90.00
#
_symmetry.space_group_name_H-M   'P 1'
#
loop_
_entity.id
_entity.type
_entity.pdbx_description
1 polymer ?
#
loop_
_entity_poly.entity_id
_entity_poly.type
_entity_poly.pdbx_seq_one_letter_code
_entity_poly.pdbx_strand_id
1 'polypeptide(L)'
;MKKSTIIFFTVLSVLFSAQNFKTKRGIISLDGVHVAKISNKSNIYTFMDLKETPMYTIEFIDKSIVDSVRDSYIKLNRVYNRDKTIELDYISPSAFSGEERSAVYTSIKGLKIIDNKGINIKTLDEIFKEVPKRKLDSKTKDAYTTRSKIDKLNIEVNKVGEILSNGVPVGYFTNLPVSFGSEDTITDKSFVDIEIYDAKSKLIGRYITTTKQLKTAGGKTFTLYREMSGRASILKYPTYKAIAERMAIMDPSFIKVQEKVIVGPVEKDNTVK
;
A
#
# COMPACT_ATOMS: atom_id res chain seq x y z
N MET A 1 53.70 4.31 12.12
CA MET A 1 53.15 5.26 11.11
C MET A 1 52.08 4.68 10.17
N LYS A 2 51.67 3.39 10.26
CA LYS A 2 50.62 2.82 9.36
C LYS A 2 49.18 2.93 9.87
N LYS A 3 48.96 3.13 11.17
CA LYS A 3 47.60 3.21 11.78
C LYS A 3 46.94 4.59 11.63
N SER A 4 47.71 5.69 11.70
CA SER A 4 47.17 7.05 11.48
C SER A 4 46.75 7.31 10.04
N THR A 5 47.42 6.72 9.05
CA THR A 5 47.08 6.90 7.63
C THR A 5 45.72 6.29 7.28
N ILE A 6 45.38 5.14 7.87
CA ILE A 6 44.10 4.46 7.64
C ILE A 6 42.95 5.28 8.25
N ILE A 7 43.12 5.80 9.46
CA ILE A 7 42.11 6.64 10.11
C ILE A 7 41.90 7.94 9.32
N PHE A 8 42.96 8.55 8.80
CA PHE A 8 42.87 9.75 7.98
C PHE A 8 42.10 9.51 6.67
N PHE A 9 42.36 8.40 5.96
CA PHE A 9 41.59 8.05 4.76
C PHE A 9 40.12 7.70 5.03
N THR A 10 39.82 7.15 6.21
CA THR A 10 38.44 6.78 6.61
C THR A 10 37.62 8.02 7.00
N VAL A 11 38.25 9.04 7.59
CA VAL A 11 37.59 10.32 7.91
C VAL A 11 37.47 11.21 6.67
N LEU A 12 38.47 11.18 5.78
CA LEU A 12 38.47 11.96 4.55
C LEU A 12 37.42 11.44 3.54
N SER A 13 37.20 10.12 3.46
CA SER A 13 36.16 9.54 2.59
C SER A 13 34.73 9.93 2.99
N VAL A 14 34.48 10.19 4.28
CA VAL A 14 33.18 10.68 4.77
C VAL A 14 32.92 12.13 4.38
N LEU A 15 33.98 12.94 4.17
CA LEU A 15 33.86 14.35 3.78
C LEU A 15 33.66 14.55 2.27
N PHE A 16 34.06 13.59 1.42
CA PHE A 16 34.10 13.75 -0.04
C PHE A 16 32.86 13.28 -0.81
N SER A 17 31.73 12.97 -0.17
CA SER A 17 30.53 12.49 -0.90
C SER A 17 29.19 13.11 -0.49
N ALA A 18 29.19 14.16 0.33
CA ALA A 18 27.98 14.94 0.62
C ALA A 18 27.78 16.01 -0.47
N GLN A 19 27.36 15.61 -1.66
CA GLN A 19 26.86 16.56 -2.66
C GLN A 19 25.68 17.33 -2.06
N ASN A 20 25.83 18.65 -1.92
CA ASN A 20 24.83 19.46 -1.27
C ASN A 20 23.79 19.90 -2.30
N PHE A 21 22.54 19.50 -2.09
CA PHE A 21 21.44 19.93 -2.93
C PHE A 21 20.50 20.84 -2.15
N LYS A 22 19.91 21.82 -2.83
CA LYS A 22 18.96 22.77 -2.26
C LYS A 22 17.83 23.01 -3.25
N THR A 23 16.60 22.93 -2.75
CA THR A 23 15.41 23.36 -3.49
C THR A 23 14.89 24.65 -2.87
N LYS A 24 14.75 25.72 -3.67
CA LYS A 24 14.18 26.99 -3.22
C LYS A 24 13.32 27.58 -4.33
N ARG A 25 12.06 27.91 -4.02
CA ARG A 25 11.09 28.50 -4.98
C ARG A 25 10.98 27.69 -6.28
N GLY A 26 10.94 26.36 -6.17
CA GLY A 26 10.83 25.47 -7.33
C GLY A 26 12.10 25.34 -8.18
N ILE A 27 13.25 25.87 -7.73
CA ILE A 27 14.54 25.71 -8.41
C ILE A 27 15.39 24.71 -7.62
N ILE A 28 15.86 23.68 -8.30
CA ILE A 28 16.79 22.67 -7.78
C ILE A 28 18.21 23.12 -8.09
N SER A 29 19.03 23.21 -7.04
CA SER A 29 20.43 23.59 -7.15
C SER A 29 21.32 22.50 -6.56
N LEU A 30 22.40 22.17 -7.26
CA LEU A 30 23.45 21.26 -6.82
C LEU A 30 24.75 22.05 -6.65
N ASP A 31 25.32 22.01 -5.44
CA ASP A 31 26.56 22.72 -5.10
C ASP A 31 26.57 24.20 -5.51
N GLY A 32 25.39 24.84 -5.42
CA GLY A 32 25.19 26.26 -5.78
C GLY A 32 24.81 26.53 -7.24
N VAL A 33 24.87 25.54 -8.13
CA VAL A 33 24.50 25.65 -9.55
C VAL A 33 23.03 25.27 -9.73
N HIS A 34 22.25 26.10 -10.42
CA HIS A 34 20.88 25.75 -10.80
C HIS A 34 20.89 24.70 -11.92
N VAL A 35 20.21 23.58 -11.70
CA VAL A 35 20.25 22.42 -12.62
C VAL A 35 18.89 22.03 -13.17
N ALA A 36 17.81 22.27 -12.42
CA ALA A 36 16.46 21.89 -12.83
C ALA A 36 15.42 22.74 -12.10
N LYS A 37 14.18 22.67 -12.57
CA LYS A 37 13.00 23.24 -11.92
C LYS A 37 12.03 22.13 -11.51
N ILE A 38 11.24 22.38 -10.47
CA ILE A 38 10.20 21.49 -9.97
C ILE A 38 8.94 22.30 -9.69
N SER A 39 7.80 21.75 -10.09
CA SER A 39 6.47 22.26 -9.72
C SER A 39 5.64 21.15 -9.11
N ASN A 40 4.70 21.51 -8.24
CA ASN A 40 3.78 20.57 -7.60
C ASN A 40 2.35 20.94 -7.99
N LYS A 41 1.58 19.97 -8.47
CA LYS A 41 0.13 20.05 -8.61
C LYS A 41 -0.49 18.77 -8.07
N SER A 42 -1.24 18.87 -6.98
CA SER A 42 -2.03 17.76 -6.42
C SER A 42 -1.22 16.47 -6.19
N ASN A 43 -0.08 16.56 -5.49
CA ASN A 43 0.86 15.46 -5.19
C ASN A 43 1.63 14.89 -6.40
N ILE A 44 1.52 15.53 -7.56
CA ILE A 44 2.32 15.23 -8.74
C ILE A 44 3.41 16.29 -8.87
N TYR A 45 4.65 15.85 -8.74
CA TYR A 45 5.85 16.67 -8.87
C TYR A 45 6.37 16.61 -10.30
N THR A 46 6.29 17.71 -11.03
CA THR A 46 6.79 17.82 -12.40
C THR A 46 8.20 18.38 -12.39
N PHE A 47 9.14 17.63 -12.97
CA PHE A 47 10.52 18.04 -13.12
C PHE A 47 10.74 18.61 -14.52
N MET A 48 11.31 19.80 -14.57
CA MET A 48 11.54 20.57 -15.78
C MET A 48 13.03 20.93 -15.90
N ASP A 49 13.48 21.15 -17.14
CA ASP A 49 14.76 21.81 -17.35
C ASP A 49 14.71 23.29 -16.93
N LEU A 50 15.84 23.99 -17.02
CA LEU A 50 15.90 25.43 -16.68
C LEU A 50 15.05 26.31 -17.60
N LYS A 51 14.76 25.83 -18.82
CA LYS A 51 13.91 26.46 -19.83
C LYS A 51 12.42 26.16 -19.63
N GLU A 52 12.05 25.50 -18.52
CA GLU A 52 10.68 25.14 -18.16
C GLU A 52 10.04 24.08 -19.07
N THR A 53 10.86 23.31 -19.77
CA THR A 53 10.39 22.14 -20.53
C THR A 53 10.18 20.96 -19.59
N PRO A 54 8.95 20.42 -19.46
CA PRO A 54 8.67 19.30 -18.56
C PRO A 54 9.23 17.99 -19.11
N MET A 55 10.01 17.28 -18.29
CA MET A 55 10.71 16.06 -18.68
C MET A 55 10.04 14.81 -18.13
N TYR A 56 9.75 14.80 -16.82
CA TYR A 56 9.12 13.67 -16.14
C TYR A 56 8.34 14.14 -14.92
N THR A 57 7.53 13.23 -14.37
CA THR A 57 6.72 13.46 -13.17
C THR A 57 6.95 12.35 -12.15
N ILE A 58 6.89 12.72 -10.87
CA ILE A 58 6.88 11.81 -9.72
C ILE A 58 5.57 12.04 -8.97
N GLU A 59 4.77 10.99 -8.83
CA GLU A 59 3.58 10.97 -7.99
C GLU A 59 3.83 10.08 -6.78
N PHE A 60 3.55 10.56 -5.57
CA PHE A 60 3.62 9.73 -4.36
C PHE A 60 2.34 8.94 -4.18
N ILE A 61 2.49 7.64 -4.05
CA ILE A 61 1.40 6.72 -3.72
C ILE A 61 1.61 6.24 -2.30
N ASP A 62 0.56 6.35 -1.49
CA ASP A 62 0.51 5.77 -0.16
C ASP A 62 -0.78 4.95 -0.01
N LYS A 63 -0.66 3.65 -0.27
CA LYS A 63 -1.78 2.71 -0.37
C LYS A 63 -1.86 1.83 0.87
N SER A 64 -3.04 1.71 1.46
CA SER A 64 -3.31 0.66 2.44
C SER A 64 -3.50 -0.68 1.72
N ILE A 65 -2.83 -1.74 2.19
CA ILE A 65 -2.97 -3.09 1.63
C ILE A 65 -3.98 -3.90 2.45
N VAL A 66 -3.62 -4.21 3.70
CA VAL A 66 -4.43 -4.97 4.67
C VAL A 66 -4.09 -4.47 6.06
N ASP A 67 -5.11 -4.34 6.91
CA ASP A 67 -4.99 -3.85 8.28
C ASP A 67 -4.25 -2.49 8.31
N SER A 68 -3.16 -2.41 9.09
CA SER A 68 -2.30 -1.22 9.20
C SER A 68 -1.04 -1.29 8.31
N VAL A 69 -0.94 -2.27 7.41
CA VAL A 69 0.21 -2.37 6.49
C VAL A 69 -0.03 -1.48 5.29
N ARG A 70 0.84 -0.48 5.14
CA ARG A 70 0.82 0.47 4.02
C ARG A 70 2.00 0.23 3.11
N ASP A 71 1.76 0.43 1.83
CA ASP A 71 2.79 0.47 0.80
C ASP A 71 2.92 1.90 0.28
N SER A 72 4.09 2.49 0.52
CA SER A 72 4.40 3.84 0.07
C SER A 72 5.50 3.80 -0.99
N TYR A 73 5.22 4.33 -2.17
CA TYR A 73 6.12 4.28 -3.31
C TYR A 73 5.87 5.47 -4.24
N ILE A 74 6.68 5.59 -5.29
CA ILE A 74 6.48 6.62 -6.31
C ILE A 74 6.11 6.02 -7.66
N LYS A 75 5.27 6.73 -8.41
CA LYS A 75 5.06 6.51 -9.83
C LYS A 75 5.90 7.50 -10.62
N LEU A 76 6.79 7.00 -11.46
CA LEU A 76 7.60 7.79 -12.38
C LEU A 76 6.98 7.69 -13.77
N ASN A 77 6.72 8.84 -14.39
CA ASN A 77 6.18 8.92 -15.76
C ASN A 77 6.96 9.94 -16.61
N ARG A 78 7.26 9.61 -17.87
CA ARG A 78 7.93 10.50 -18.82
C ARG A 78 6.89 11.39 -19.48
N VAL A 79 7.15 12.69 -19.57
CA VAL A 79 6.19 13.64 -20.13
C VAL A 79 6.12 13.56 -21.65
N TYR A 80 7.25 13.27 -22.30
CA TYR A 80 7.38 13.13 -23.76
C TYR A 80 7.03 11.74 -24.30
N ASN A 81 6.83 10.74 -23.42
CA ASN A 81 6.42 9.39 -23.79
C ASN A 81 5.59 8.79 -22.64
N ARG A 82 4.29 9.13 -22.64
CA ARG A 82 3.35 8.85 -21.54
C ARG A 82 2.81 7.42 -21.51
N ASP A 83 3.21 6.58 -22.46
CA ASP A 83 2.62 5.26 -22.65
C ASP A 83 3.02 4.25 -21.57
N LYS A 84 4.01 4.59 -20.74
CA LYS A 84 4.51 3.73 -19.66
C LYS A 84 4.74 4.54 -18.40
N THR A 85 4.11 4.11 -17.31
CA THR A 85 4.40 4.56 -15.94
C THR A 85 5.05 3.41 -15.19
N ILE A 86 6.07 3.69 -14.38
CA ILE A 86 6.76 2.67 -13.57
C ILE A 86 6.65 2.98 -12.08
N GLU A 87 6.52 1.95 -11.27
CA GLU A 87 6.44 2.06 -9.81
C GLU A 87 7.81 1.75 -9.19
N LEU A 88 8.31 2.66 -8.36
CA LEU A 88 9.65 2.59 -7.80
C LEU A 88 9.63 2.92 -6.31
N ASP A 89 10.58 2.38 -5.56
CA ASP A 89 10.82 2.82 -4.20
C ASP A 89 11.48 4.21 -4.23
N TYR A 90 11.14 5.05 -3.26
CA TYR A 90 11.75 6.37 -3.11
C TYR A 90 12.69 6.38 -1.92
N ILE A 91 13.61 7.35 -1.94
CA ILE A 91 14.55 7.57 -0.84
C ILE A 91 14.18 8.89 -0.17
N SER A 92 13.88 8.81 1.12
CA SER A 92 13.67 9.99 1.96
C SER A 92 14.98 10.37 2.65
N PRO A 93 15.47 11.62 2.54
CA PRO A 93 16.67 12.03 3.25
C PRO A 93 16.47 12.09 4.77
N SER A 94 15.23 12.20 5.26
CA SER A 94 14.88 12.01 6.67
C SER A 94 13.42 11.59 6.84
N ALA A 95 13.02 11.21 8.06
CA ALA A 95 11.62 10.92 8.39
C ALA A 95 10.71 12.17 8.36
N PHE A 96 11.30 13.37 8.37
CA PHE A 96 10.60 14.65 8.39
C PHE A 96 10.73 15.43 7.08
N SER A 97 11.41 14.90 6.07
CA SER A 97 11.46 15.56 4.78
C SER A 97 10.09 15.49 4.11
N GLY A 98 9.58 16.66 3.72
CA GLY A 98 8.39 16.74 2.88
C GLY A 98 8.59 16.03 1.54
N GLU A 99 7.49 15.62 0.91
CA GLU A 99 7.47 14.87 -0.35
C GLU A 99 8.29 15.54 -1.45
N GLU A 100 8.26 16.88 -1.57
CA GLU A 100 9.08 17.61 -2.53
C GLU A 100 10.58 17.32 -2.36
N ARG A 101 11.06 17.38 -1.12
CA ARG A 101 12.47 17.13 -0.80
C ARG A 101 12.82 15.66 -1.04
N SER A 102 11.92 14.73 -0.75
CA SER A 102 12.11 13.30 -1.02
C SER A 102 12.09 12.99 -2.52
N ALA A 103 11.26 13.67 -3.31
CA ALA A 103 11.23 13.54 -4.77
C ALA A 103 12.57 13.99 -5.37
N VAL A 104 13.01 15.19 -5.00
CA VAL A 104 14.28 15.75 -5.46
C VAL A 104 15.46 14.87 -5.04
N TYR A 105 15.48 14.42 -3.79
CA TYR A 105 16.53 13.53 -3.30
C TYR A 105 16.56 12.19 -4.04
N THR A 106 15.40 11.60 -4.29
CA THR A 106 15.27 10.36 -5.07
C THR A 106 15.79 10.55 -6.49
N SER A 107 15.44 11.66 -7.16
CA SER A 107 15.93 11.96 -8.51
C SER A 107 17.45 12.16 -8.58
N ILE A 108 18.06 12.75 -7.56
CA ILE A 108 19.51 13.01 -7.53
C ILE A 108 20.30 11.78 -7.10
N LYS A 109 19.95 11.17 -5.96
CA LYS A 109 20.75 10.10 -5.33
C LYS A 109 20.30 8.70 -5.69
N GLY A 110 18.99 8.46 -5.74
CA GLY A 110 18.43 7.14 -6.01
C GLY A 110 18.48 6.78 -7.49
N LEU A 111 17.89 7.63 -8.31
CA LEU A 111 17.74 7.41 -9.75
C LEU A 111 18.87 8.03 -10.57
N LYS A 112 19.61 9.00 -10.00
CA LYS A 112 20.70 9.73 -10.68
C LYS A 112 20.26 10.37 -12.00
N ILE A 113 19.00 10.77 -12.09
CA ILE A 113 18.41 11.47 -13.25
C ILE A 113 18.83 12.93 -13.26
N ILE A 114 19.11 13.53 -12.11
CA ILE A 114 19.58 14.92 -12.01
C ILE A 114 21.05 14.93 -11.57
N ASP A 115 21.88 15.59 -12.37
CA ASP A 115 23.29 15.83 -12.09
C ASP A 115 23.63 17.32 -12.24
N ASN A 116 24.91 17.67 -12.12
CA ASN A 116 25.39 19.06 -12.21
C ASN A 116 25.17 19.70 -13.60
N LYS A 117 24.82 18.92 -14.64
CA LYS A 117 24.51 19.41 -15.99
C LYS A 117 23.01 19.57 -16.22
N GLY A 118 22.17 19.07 -15.31
CA GLY A 118 20.71 19.15 -15.41
C GLY A 118 20.04 17.77 -15.38
N ILE A 119 18.91 17.67 -16.08
CA ILE A 119 18.18 16.41 -16.21
C ILE A 119 18.83 15.54 -17.31
N ASN A 120 19.35 14.38 -16.93
CA ASN A 120 19.95 13.41 -17.82
C ASN A 120 18.88 12.48 -18.43
N ILE A 121 18.48 12.79 -19.65
CA ILE A 121 17.45 12.04 -20.40
C ILE A 121 17.90 10.60 -20.69
N LYS A 122 19.21 10.36 -20.91
CA LYS A 122 19.71 9.01 -21.19
C LYS A 122 19.51 8.08 -19.99
N THR A 123 19.86 8.55 -18.80
CA THR A 123 19.64 7.80 -17.54
C THR A 123 18.16 7.58 -17.27
N LEU A 124 17.32 8.59 -17.56
CA LEU A 124 15.87 8.44 -17.49
C LEU A 124 15.38 7.33 -18.42
N ASP A 125 15.80 7.32 -19.69
CA ASP A 125 15.40 6.29 -20.65
C ASP A 125 15.94 4.89 -20.29
N GLU A 126 17.14 4.80 -19.73
CA GLU A 126 17.73 3.55 -19.22
C GLU A 126 16.88 2.94 -18.11
N ILE A 127 16.41 3.74 -17.15
CA ILE A 127 15.51 3.26 -16.07
C ILE A 127 14.21 2.69 -16.64
N PHE A 128 13.70 3.24 -17.74
CA PHE A 128 12.47 2.75 -18.38
C PHE A 128 12.69 1.47 -19.21
N LYS A 129 13.92 1.25 -19.69
CA LYS A 129 14.34 0.00 -20.36
C LYS A 129 14.56 -1.11 -19.33
N GLU A 130 15.29 -0.83 -18.26
CA GLU A 130 15.60 -1.77 -17.18
C GLU A 130 14.96 -1.31 -15.87
N VAL A 131 13.66 -1.56 -15.73
CA VAL A 131 12.87 -1.08 -14.59
C VAL A 131 13.37 -1.75 -13.29
N PRO A 132 13.89 -0.97 -12.32
CA PRO A 132 14.30 -1.51 -11.03
C PRO A 132 13.12 -2.19 -10.33
N LYS A 133 13.32 -3.41 -9.83
CA LYS A 133 12.31 -4.10 -9.03
C LYS A 133 12.21 -3.46 -7.64
N ARG A 134 10.98 -3.20 -7.22
CA ARG A 134 10.67 -2.72 -5.87
C ARG A 134 11.09 -3.75 -4.80
N LYS A 135 11.67 -3.26 -3.71
CA LYS A 135 12.14 -4.05 -2.57
C LYS A 135 11.11 -3.97 -1.45
N LEU A 136 10.06 -4.77 -1.58
CA LEU A 136 9.06 -4.93 -0.51
C LEU A 136 9.70 -5.66 0.69
N ASP A 137 9.49 -5.11 1.89
CA ASP A 137 9.82 -5.78 3.15
C ASP A 137 8.91 -7.01 3.37
N SER A 138 9.28 -7.88 4.32
CA SER A 138 8.54 -9.12 4.59
C SER A 138 7.09 -8.85 4.99
N LYS A 139 6.84 -7.85 5.82
CA LYS A 139 5.49 -7.50 6.30
C LYS A 139 4.60 -7.03 5.15
N THR A 140 5.14 -6.24 4.23
CA THR A 140 4.42 -5.77 3.03
C THR A 140 4.13 -6.93 2.07
N LYS A 141 5.08 -7.86 1.87
CA LYS A 141 4.86 -9.07 1.05
C LYS A 141 3.78 -9.98 1.64
N ASP A 142 3.80 -10.20 2.95
CA ASP A 142 2.80 -11.00 3.65
C ASP A 142 1.41 -10.35 3.58
N ALA A 143 1.36 -9.02 3.69
CA ALA A 143 0.12 -8.26 3.52
C ALA A 143 -0.45 -8.40 2.10
N TYR A 144 0.37 -8.29 1.05
CA TYR A 144 -0.08 -8.53 -0.33
C TYR A 144 -0.56 -9.96 -0.56
N THR A 145 0.12 -10.95 0.03
CA THR A 145 -0.30 -12.35 -0.04
C THR A 145 -1.65 -12.55 0.65
N THR A 146 -1.82 -11.95 1.84
CA THR A 146 -3.09 -11.94 2.57
C THR A 146 -4.19 -11.25 1.77
N ARG A 147 -3.91 -10.09 1.16
CA ARG A 147 -4.88 -9.37 0.32
C ARG A 147 -5.35 -10.22 -0.84
N SER A 148 -4.44 -10.88 -1.54
CA SER A 148 -4.80 -11.78 -2.64
C SER A 148 -5.69 -12.94 -2.17
N LYS A 149 -5.47 -13.47 -0.96
CA LYS A 149 -6.37 -14.49 -0.38
C LYS A 149 -7.76 -13.90 -0.12
N ILE A 150 -7.85 -12.71 0.48
CA ILE A 150 -9.13 -12.01 0.72
C ILE A 150 -9.87 -11.76 -0.59
N ASP A 151 -9.18 -11.21 -1.60
CA ASP A 151 -9.78 -10.87 -2.89
C ASP A 151 -10.35 -12.13 -3.59
N LYS A 152 -9.72 -13.30 -3.43
CA LYS A 152 -10.23 -14.59 -3.95
C LYS A 152 -11.49 -15.09 -3.24
N LEU A 153 -11.70 -14.70 -1.98
CA LEU A 153 -12.91 -15.07 -1.25
C LEU A 153 -14.13 -14.27 -1.72
N ASN A 154 -13.90 -13.13 -2.39
CA ASN A 154 -14.92 -12.19 -2.87
C ASN A 154 -16.06 -12.04 -1.84
N ILE A 155 -15.68 -11.56 -0.65
CA ILE A 155 -16.61 -11.45 0.48
C ILE A 155 -17.50 -10.24 0.27
N GLU A 156 -18.80 -10.46 0.37
CA GLU A 156 -19.83 -9.45 0.36
C GLU A 156 -20.69 -9.60 1.60
N VAL A 157 -21.28 -8.50 2.04
CA VAL A 157 -22.30 -8.53 3.08
C VAL A 157 -23.55 -7.94 2.47
N ASN A 158 -24.69 -8.63 2.58
CA ASN A 158 -25.94 -8.11 2.03
C ASN A 158 -26.67 -7.24 3.07
N LYS A 159 -27.75 -6.57 2.68
CA LYS A 159 -28.51 -5.64 3.55
C LYS A 159 -29.20 -6.30 4.75
N VAL A 160 -29.25 -7.64 4.81
CA VAL A 160 -29.84 -8.40 5.91
C VAL A 160 -28.75 -8.86 6.90
N GLY A 161 -27.47 -8.62 6.59
CA GLY A 161 -26.35 -9.03 7.44
C GLY A 161 -25.75 -10.38 7.10
N GLU A 162 -26.19 -11.02 6.02
CA GLU A 162 -25.60 -12.28 5.57
C GLU A 162 -24.24 -12.01 4.93
N ILE A 163 -23.27 -12.84 5.27
CA ILE A 163 -21.92 -12.85 4.72
C ILE A 163 -21.91 -13.85 3.57
N LEU A 164 -21.67 -13.33 2.37
CA LEU A 164 -21.56 -14.10 1.14
C LEU A 164 -20.07 -14.24 0.76
N SER A 165 -19.67 -15.40 0.27
CA SER A 165 -18.38 -15.60 -0.40
C SER A 165 -18.66 -16.12 -1.79
N ASN A 166 -18.22 -15.38 -2.82
CA ASN A 166 -18.53 -15.69 -4.22
C ASN A 166 -20.06 -15.90 -4.47
N GLY A 167 -20.90 -15.11 -3.80
CA GLY A 167 -22.36 -15.20 -3.90
C GLY A 167 -23.02 -16.30 -3.05
N VAL A 168 -22.26 -17.14 -2.35
CA VAL A 168 -22.80 -18.21 -1.49
C VAL A 168 -22.83 -17.76 -0.02
N PRO A 169 -23.96 -17.89 0.70
CA PRO A 169 -24.02 -17.60 2.13
C PRO A 169 -23.09 -18.52 2.94
N VAL A 170 -22.17 -17.91 3.68
CA VAL A 170 -21.19 -18.61 4.54
C VAL A 170 -21.36 -18.28 6.02
N GLY A 171 -22.08 -17.19 6.33
CA GLY A 171 -22.37 -16.79 7.70
C GLY A 171 -23.28 -15.59 7.76
N TYR A 172 -23.47 -15.06 8.97
CA TYR A 172 -24.26 -13.84 9.18
C TYR A 172 -23.80 -13.11 10.44
N PHE A 173 -24.07 -11.81 10.45
CA PHE A 173 -23.94 -10.97 11.64
C PHE A 173 -25.25 -10.94 12.43
N THR A 174 -25.16 -10.89 13.76
CA THR A 174 -26.28 -10.52 14.63
C THR A 174 -26.00 -9.20 15.34
N ASN A 175 -27.00 -8.67 16.05
CA ASN A 175 -26.94 -7.37 16.73
C ASN A 175 -26.67 -6.19 15.78
N LEU A 176 -27.21 -6.27 14.57
CA LEU A 176 -27.12 -5.21 13.57
C LEU A 176 -28.07 -4.05 13.90
N PRO A 177 -27.67 -2.80 13.60
CA PRO A 177 -28.55 -1.65 13.73
C PRO A 177 -29.75 -1.75 12.76
N VAL A 178 -30.85 -1.08 13.12
CA VAL A 178 -32.10 -1.08 12.33
C VAL A 178 -31.91 -0.55 10.90
N SER A 179 -30.91 0.31 10.68
CA SER A 179 -30.59 0.92 9.38
C SER A 179 -29.29 0.35 8.77
N PHE A 180 -29.15 -0.97 8.72
CA PHE A 180 -27.93 -1.63 8.27
C PHE A 180 -27.69 -1.53 6.74
N GLY A 181 -26.50 -1.08 6.35
CA GLY A 181 -25.88 -1.24 5.03
C GLY A 181 -24.49 -1.86 5.15
N SER A 182 -24.07 -2.66 4.16
CA SER A 182 -22.81 -3.41 4.21
C SER A 182 -21.53 -2.57 4.12
N GLU A 183 -21.63 -1.40 3.49
CA GLU A 183 -20.57 -0.38 3.46
C GLU A 183 -20.68 0.61 4.63
N ASP A 184 -21.67 0.45 5.52
CA ASP A 184 -21.81 1.32 6.68
C ASP A 184 -20.67 1.06 7.65
N THR A 185 -20.10 2.16 8.12
CA THR A 185 -18.99 2.16 9.06
C THR A 185 -19.55 2.03 10.49
N ILE A 186 -19.03 1.11 11.30
CA ILE A 186 -19.56 0.82 12.65
C ILE A 186 -19.20 1.94 13.64
N THR A 187 -20.08 2.92 13.79
CA THR A 187 -19.83 4.09 14.65
C THR A 187 -19.73 3.73 16.14
N ASP A 188 -19.07 4.59 16.94
CA ASP A 188 -18.92 4.41 18.40
C ASP A 188 -20.24 4.38 19.18
N LYS A 189 -21.37 4.75 18.55
CA LYS A 189 -22.70 4.70 19.17
C LYS A 189 -23.31 3.29 19.22
N SER A 190 -22.65 2.30 18.59
CA SER A 190 -23.05 0.89 18.69
C SER A 190 -22.49 0.28 19.98
N PHE A 191 -23.27 0.32 21.06
CA PHE A 191 -22.90 -0.24 22.37
C PHE A 191 -23.04 -1.76 22.47
N VAL A 192 -23.50 -2.41 21.39
CA VAL A 192 -23.69 -3.87 21.35
C VAL A 192 -22.59 -4.48 20.51
N ASP A 193 -21.95 -5.51 21.05
CA ASP A 193 -20.97 -6.30 20.32
C ASP A 193 -21.64 -7.02 19.15
N ILE A 194 -20.97 -7.02 18.00
CA ILE A 194 -21.46 -7.69 16.79
C ILE A 194 -20.99 -9.14 16.85
N GLU A 195 -21.91 -10.08 16.82
CA GLU A 195 -21.56 -11.51 16.79
C GLU A 195 -21.60 -12.04 15.36
N ILE A 196 -20.80 -13.06 15.12
CA ILE A 196 -20.55 -13.64 13.80
C ILE A 196 -20.81 -15.13 13.90
N TYR A 197 -21.74 -15.60 13.09
CA TYR A 197 -22.14 -17.00 13.03
C TYR A 197 -21.83 -17.59 11.66
N ASP A 198 -21.55 -18.90 11.61
CA ASP A 198 -21.48 -19.63 10.35
C ASP A 198 -22.90 -19.92 9.81
N ALA A 199 -22.96 -20.45 8.59
CA ALA A 199 -24.23 -20.89 7.97
C ALA A 199 -25.00 -21.95 8.77
N LYS A 200 -24.36 -22.62 9.76
CA LYS A 200 -24.97 -23.60 10.65
C LYS A 200 -25.36 -23.01 12.01
N SER A 201 -25.34 -21.69 12.15
CA SER A 201 -25.63 -20.96 13.40
C SER A 201 -24.70 -21.30 14.56
N LYS A 202 -23.47 -21.74 14.28
CA LYS A 202 -22.41 -21.85 15.28
C LYS A 202 -21.72 -20.50 15.42
N LEU A 203 -21.52 -20.03 16.65
CA LEU A 203 -20.76 -18.82 16.92
C LEU A 203 -19.29 -19.01 16.50
N ILE A 204 -18.83 -18.17 15.58
CA ILE A 204 -17.45 -18.18 15.04
C ILE A 204 -16.62 -17.07 15.67
N GLY A 205 -17.26 -15.97 16.07
CA GLY A 205 -16.57 -14.94 16.81
C GLY A 205 -17.44 -13.72 17.09
N ARG A 206 -16.79 -12.70 17.63
CA ARG A 206 -17.43 -11.46 18.04
C ARG A 206 -16.49 -10.28 17.79
N TYR A 207 -17.03 -9.21 17.25
CA TYR A 207 -16.38 -7.90 17.23
C TYR A 207 -16.85 -7.09 18.43
N ILE A 208 -15.91 -6.79 19.32
CA ILE A 208 -16.14 -5.98 20.51
C ILE A 208 -16.04 -4.52 20.13
N THR A 209 -17.17 -3.81 20.12
CA THR A 209 -17.25 -2.44 19.60
C THR A 209 -16.52 -1.44 20.49
N THR A 210 -16.39 -1.72 21.79
CA THR A 210 -15.70 -0.86 22.77
C THR A 210 -14.19 -0.94 22.64
N THR A 211 -13.63 -2.14 22.58
CA THR A 211 -12.18 -2.37 22.48
C THR A 211 -11.67 -2.44 21.04
N LYS A 212 -12.59 -2.42 20.06
CA LYS A 212 -12.30 -2.55 18.61
C LYS A 212 -11.57 -3.87 18.29
N GLN A 213 -11.84 -4.92 19.07
CA GLN A 213 -11.21 -6.23 18.92
C GLN A 213 -12.13 -7.22 18.25
N LEU A 214 -11.62 -7.92 17.24
CA LEU A 214 -12.22 -9.12 16.71
C LEU A 214 -11.68 -10.33 17.49
N LYS A 215 -12.57 -11.14 18.07
CA LYS A 215 -12.22 -12.37 18.77
C LYS A 215 -12.89 -13.57 18.10
N THR A 216 -12.13 -14.61 17.78
CA THR A 216 -12.70 -15.88 17.32
C THR A 216 -13.17 -16.71 18.50
N ALA A 217 -14.12 -17.61 18.27
CA ALA A 217 -14.55 -18.62 19.24
C ALA A 217 -13.40 -19.55 19.66
N GLY A 218 -12.40 -19.73 18.79
CA GLY A 218 -11.16 -20.45 19.09
C GLY A 218 -10.11 -19.65 19.88
N GLY A 219 -10.44 -18.46 20.39
CA GLY A 219 -9.58 -17.69 21.29
C GLY A 219 -8.54 -16.79 20.61
N LYS A 220 -8.51 -16.70 19.27
CA LYS A 220 -7.62 -15.76 18.57
C LYS A 220 -8.20 -14.36 18.68
N THR A 221 -7.35 -13.39 18.96
CA THR A 221 -7.75 -11.98 19.09
C THR A 221 -6.98 -11.11 18.11
N PHE A 222 -7.68 -10.20 17.45
CA PHE A 222 -7.07 -9.21 16.58
C PHE A 222 -7.67 -7.84 16.88
N THR A 223 -6.82 -6.85 17.10
CA THR A 223 -7.29 -5.46 17.21
C THR A 223 -7.36 -4.89 15.80
N LEU A 224 -8.55 -4.46 15.37
CA LEU A 224 -8.71 -3.73 14.12
C LEU A 224 -8.14 -2.32 14.35
N TYR A 225 -6.83 -2.20 14.17
CA TYR A 225 -6.08 -0.97 14.43
C TYR A 225 -6.43 0.12 13.42
N ARG A 226 -6.64 1.32 14.00
CA ARG A 226 -6.80 2.64 13.37
C ARG A 226 -5.69 2.92 12.35
N GLU A 227 -6.06 3.62 11.27
CA GLU A 227 -5.10 4.30 10.39
C GLU A 227 -4.08 5.09 11.24
N MET A 228 -2.82 4.66 11.28
CA MET A 228 -1.73 5.52 11.76
C MET A 228 -1.11 6.19 10.54
N SER A 229 -1.52 7.42 10.27
CA SER A 229 -0.79 8.36 9.41
C SER A 229 -0.16 9.46 10.25
N GLY A 230 1.08 9.83 9.93
CA GLY A 230 1.72 11.08 10.38
C GLY A 230 1.15 12.34 9.72
N ARG A 231 -0.07 12.27 9.17
CA ARG A 231 -0.82 13.39 8.60
C ARG A 231 -2.30 13.13 8.88
N ALA A 232 -2.78 13.64 10.01
CA ALA A 232 -4.16 13.62 10.48
C ALA A 232 -4.87 12.25 10.42
N SER A 233 -4.92 11.58 11.57
CA SER A 233 -5.65 10.32 11.76
C SER A 233 -7.16 10.55 11.65
N ILE A 234 -7.75 10.37 10.47
CA ILE A 234 -9.21 10.30 10.35
C ILE A 234 -9.60 8.91 10.84
N LEU A 235 -10.27 8.81 12.00
CA LEU A 235 -10.89 7.55 12.42
C LEU A 235 -11.93 7.17 11.36
N LYS A 236 -11.63 6.19 10.52
CA LYS A 236 -12.66 5.46 9.78
C LYS A 236 -13.05 4.24 10.60
N TYR A 237 -14.32 4.16 10.96
CA TYR A 237 -14.88 2.98 11.59
C TYR A 237 -14.80 1.79 10.61
N PRO A 238 -14.53 0.56 11.07
CA PRO A 238 -14.50 -0.59 10.17
C PRO A 238 -15.89 -0.81 9.57
N THR A 239 -15.94 -1.23 8.31
CA THR A 239 -17.17 -1.71 7.68
C THR A 239 -17.44 -3.15 8.09
N TYR A 240 -18.69 -3.57 7.99
CA TYR A 240 -19.07 -4.97 8.23
C TYR A 240 -18.35 -5.94 7.29
N LYS A 241 -18.13 -5.53 6.04
CA LYS A 241 -17.29 -6.25 5.08
C LYS A 241 -15.87 -6.47 5.61
N ALA A 242 -15.22 -5.44 6.14
CA ALA A 242 -13.87 -5.55 6.68
C ALA A 242 -13.79 -6.53 7.88
N ILE A 243 -14.84 -6.57 8.72
CA ILE A 243 -14.93 -7.54 9.82
C ILE A 243 -15.06 -8.97 9.28
N ALA A 244 -15.92 -9.20 8.27
CA ALA A 244 -16.10 -10.52 7.66
C ALA A 244 -14.81 -11.00 6.97
N GLU A 245 -14.15 -10.13 6.20
CA GLU A 245 -12.85 -10.40 5.58
C GLU A 245 -11.80 -10.78 6.65
N ARG A 246 -11.75 -10.04 7.76
CA ARG A 246 -10.79 -10.34 8.83
C ARG A 246 -11.11 -11.65 9.56
N MET A 247 -12.39 -11.93 9.79
CA MET A 247 -12.82 -13.18 10.42
C MET A 247 -12.40 -14.40 9.57
N ALA A 248 -12.58 -14.32 8.25
CA ALA A 248 -12.18 -15.39 7.33
C ALA A 248 -10.66 -15.68 7.36
N ILE A 249 -9.83 -14.67 7.62
CA ILE A 249 -8.38 -14.85 7.77
C ILE A 249 -8.04 -15.49 9.12
N MET A 250 -8.70 -15.03 10.19
CA MET A 250 -8.43 -15.52 11.55
C MET A 250 -8.90 -16.96 11.75
N ASP A 251 -10.04 -17.31 11.16
CA ASP A 251 -10.62 -18.65 11.17
C ASP A 251 -10.96 -19.10 9.74
N PRO A 252 -10.00 -19.67 9.00
CA PRO A 252 -10.25 -20.19 7.64
C PRO A 252 -11.29 -21.32 7.57
N SER A 253 -11.70 -21.90 8.71
CA SER A 253 -12.77 -22.89 8.71
C SER A 253 -14.16 -22.26 8.52
N PHE A 254 -14.27 -20.95 8.80
CA PHE A 254 -15.47 -20.13 8.60
C PHE A 254 -15.88 -20.06 7.13
N ILE A 255 -14.90 -19.83 6.26
CA ILE A 255 -15.08 -19.88 4.82
C ILE A 255 -14.23 -21.05 4.36
N LYS A 256 -14.80 -22.25 4.37
CA LYS A 256 -14.18 -23.38 3.67
C LYS A 256 -13.96 -22.94 2.23
N VAL A 257 -12.74 -22.52 1.92
CA VAL A 257 -12.27 -22.39 0.56
C VAL A 257 -12.57 -23.75 -0.05
N GLN A 258 -13.49 -23.82 -1.02
CA GLN A 258 -13.59 -25.00 -1.86
C GLN A 258 -12.30 -25.04 -2.69
N GLU A 259 -11.19 -25.43 -2.06
CA GLU A 259 -9.98 -25.81 -2.76
C GLU A 259 -10.35 -27.06 -3.57
N LYS A 260 -10.53 -26.83 -4.86
CA LYS A 260 -11.04 -27.75 -5.89
C LYS A 260 -12.56 -27.67 -6.05
N VAL A 261 -12.96 -26.97 -7.11
CA VAL A 261 -14.03 -27.46 -7.98
C VAL A 261 -13.66 -28.92 -8.31
N ILE A 262 -14.29 -29.86 -7.62
CA ILE A 262 -14.31 -31.25 -8.07
C ILE A 262 -15.21 -31.21 -9.30
N VAL A 263 -14.59 -31.09 -10.47
CA VAL A 263 -15.29 -31.37 -11.72
C VAL A 263 -15.70 -32.83 -11.58
N GLY A 264 -17.00 -33.07 -11.36
CA GLY A 264 -17.55 -34.42 -11.35
C GLY A 264 -17.19 -35.12 -12.67
N PRO A 265 -17.09 -36.46 -12.68
CA PRO A 265 -16.81 -37.17 -13.91
C PRO A 265 -17.83 -36.72 -14.97
N VAL A 266 -17.32 -36.22 -16.10
CA VAL A 266 -18.14 -35.96 -17.27
C VAL A 266 -18.67 -37.33 -17.69
N GLU A 267 -19.94 -37.59 -17.43
CA GLU A 267 -20.64 -38.71 -18.05
C GLU A 267 -20.53 -38.49 -19.55
N LYS A 268 -19.67 -39.27 -20.19
CA LYS A 268 -19.77 -39.48 -21.63
C LYS A 268 -21.11 -40.18 -21.82
N ASP A 269 -22.07 -39.44 -22.37
CA ASP A 269 -23.31 -40.01 -22.92
C ASP A 269 -22.94 -41.07 -23.94
N ASN A 270 -22.85 -42.31 -23.46
CA ASN A 270 -22.96 -43.50 -24.26
C ASN A 270 -24.45 -43.87 -24.27
N THR A 271 -25.18 -43.33 -25.24
CA THR A 271 -26.44 -43.96 -25.68
C THR A 271 -26.56 -43.93 -27.19
N VAL A 272 -26.10 -45.06 -27.74
CA VAL A 272 -26.61 -45.80 -28.89
C VAL A 272 -27.99 -45.36 -29.40
N LYS A 273 -28.05 -44.95 -30.67
CA LYS A 273 -28.87 -45.60 -31.71
C LYS A 273 -28.28 -45.33 -33.08
#